data_AF-A0A222XA39-F1
#
_entry.id   AF-A0A222XA39-F1
#
_cell.length_a   1.000
_cell.length_b   1.000
_cell.length_c   1.000
_cell.angle_alpha   90.00
_cell.angle_beta   90.00
_cell.angle_gamma   90.00
#
_symmetry.space_group_name_H-M   'P 1'
#
loop_
_entity.id
_entity.type
_entity.pdbx_description
1 polymer ?
#
loop_
_entity_poly.entity_id
_entity_poly.type
_entity_poly.pdbx_seq_one_letter_code
_entity_poly.pdbx_strand_id
1 'polypeptide(L)' 'MSEALPKVAIELWRSDAIVLFDWLMTVDLNTVPITHPAEKQALMDLLTRLEHETDVPCVTQEQIDAARVEVARDMGW' A
#
# COMPACT_ATOMS: atom_id res chain seq x y z
N MET A 1 24.77 -3.36 -19.15
CA MET A 1 23.99 -2.21 -18.67
C MET A 1 22.58 -2.72 -18.50
N SER A 2 22.11 -2.90 -17.26
CA SER A 2 20.70 -3.25 -17.05
C SER A 2 19.88 -2.02 -17.41
N GLU A 3 19.24 -2.03 -18.58
CA GLU A 3 18.24 -1.02 -18.89
C GLU A 3 17.18 -1.08 -17.79
N ALA A 4 16.99 0.05 -17.10
CA ALA A 4 15.95 0.16 -16.10
C ALA A 4 14.61 -0.15 -16.78
N LEU A 5 13.89 -1.15 -16.27
CA LEU A 5 12.55 -1.46 -16.76
C LEU A 5 11.66 -0.21 -16.71
N PRO A 6 10.73 -0.03 -17.65
CA PRO A 6 9.81 1.10 -17.63
C PRO A 6 9.03 1.14 -16.31
N LYS A 7 9.03 2.31 -15.66
CA LYS A 7 8.34 2.53 -14.37
C LYS A 7 7.14 3.46 -14.54
N VAL A 8 6.15 3.30 -13.67
CA VAL A 8 5.00 4.19 -13.54
C VAL A 8 5.13 4.99 -12.24
N ALA A 9 4.90 6.30 -12.30
CA ALA A 9 4.76 7.16 -11.13
C ALA A 9 3.27 7.31 -10.80
N ILE A 10 2.92 7.15 -9.53
CA ILE A 10 1.57 7.37 -9.02
C ILE A 10 1.67 8.31 -7.81
N GLU A 11 0.76 9.27 -7.74
CA GLU A 11 0.55 10.07 -6.53
C GLU A 11 -0.62 9.45 -5.77
N LEU A 12 -0.40 9.19 -4.47
CA LEU A 12 -1.42 8.67 -3.57
C LEU A 12 -1.75 9.73 -2.53
N TRP A 13 -3.00 9.77 -2.08
CA TRP A 13 -3.31 10.51 -0.87
C TRP A 13 -2.63 9.83 0.32
N ARG A 14 -2.20 10.64 1.28
CA ARG A 14 -1.52 10.13 2.47
C ARG A 14 -2.36 9.09 3.19
N SER A 15 -3.67 9.34 3.32
CA SER A 15 -4.61 8.46 4.02
C SER A 15 -4.77 7.12 3.29
N ASP A 16 -4.80 7.12 1.95
CA ASP A 16 -4.78 5.88 1.17
C ASP A 16 -3.50 5.08 1.40
N ALA A 17 -2.35 5.76 1.38
CA ALA A 17 -1.05 5.12 1.60
C ALA A 17 -0.95 4.49 2.99
N ILE A 18 -1.49 5.15 4.03
CA ILE A 18 -1.56 4.63 5.40
C ILE A 18 -2.44 3.39 5.47
N VAL A 19 -3.67 3.47 4.94
CA VAL A 19 -4.63 2.35 4.98
C VAL A 19 -4.08 1.14 4.20
N LEU A 20 -3.47 1.39 3.04
CA LEU A 20 -2.91 0.34 2.19
C LEU A 20 -1.68 -0.31 2.83
N PHE A 21 -0.78 0.48 3.43
CA PHE A 21 0.39 -0.05 4.11
C PHE A 21 0.00 -0.90 5.32
N ASP A 22 -0.93 -0.42 6.16
CA ASP A 22 -1.46 -1.15 7.31
C ASP A 22 -2.11 -2.48 6.87
N TRP A 23 -2.90 -2.47 5.81
CA TRP A 23 -3.48 -3.71 5.27
C TRP A 23 -2.40 -4.67 4.74
N LEU A 24 -1.43 -4.20 3.94
CA LEU A 24 -0.35 -5.02 3.40
C LEU A 24 0.53 -5.65 4.48
N MET A 25 0.71 -4.97 5.61
CA MET A 25 1.49 -5.47 6.76
C MET A 25 0.75 -6.51 7.59
N THR A 26 -0.59 -6.51 7.57
CA THR A 26 -1.41 -7.35 8.45
C THR A 26 -2.06 -8.54 7.73
N VAL A 27 -2.27 -8.44 6.42
CA VAL A 27 -2.89 -9.50 5.62
C VAL A 27 -1.92 -10.66 5.37
N ASP A 28 -2.39 -11.90 5.51
CA ASP A 28 -1.67 -13.04 4.97
C ASP A 28 -1.84 -13.08 3.44
N LEU A 29 -0.83 -12.63 2.71
CA LEU A 29 -0.83 -12.61 1.24
C LEU A 29 -1.01 -14.00 0.59
N ASN A 30 -0.87 -15.11 1.32
CA ASN A 30 -1.22 -16.44 0.81
C ASN A 30 -2.72 -16.70 0.77
N THR A 31 -3.50 -15.92 1.51
CA THR A 31 -4.97 -16.01 1.56
C THR A 31 -5.65 -15.06 0.59
N VAL A 32 -4.91 -14.07 0.05
CA VAL A 32 -5.40 -13.17 -0.99
C VAL A 32 -5.65 -13.98 -2.26
N PRO A 33 -6.87 -13.96 -2.83
CA PRO A 33 -7.15 -14.63 -4.08
C PRO A 33 -6.29 -14.06 -5.20
N ILE A 34 -5.41 -14.89 -5.75
CA ILE A 34 -4.54 -14.54 -6.88
C ILE A 34 -4.76 -15.52 -8.03
N THR A 35 -4.68 -15.01 -9.26
CA THR A 35 -4.70 -15.79 -10.49
C THR A 35 -3.29 -16.07 -11.01
N HIS A 36 -2.32 -15.26 -10.62
CA HIS A 36 -0.94 -15.37 -11.07
C HIS A 36 0.07 -14.97 -9.96
N PRO A 37 1.22 -15.67 -9.80
CA PRO A 37 2.22 -15.33 -8.77
C PRO A 37 2.74 -13.89 -8.81
N ALA A 38 2.74 -13.28 -10.00
CA ALA A 38 3.15 -11.89 -10.18
C ALA A 38 2.27 -10.89 -9.43
N GLU A 39 1.00 -11.19 -9.16
CA GLU A 39 0.12 -10.32 -8.39
C GLU A 39 0.61 -10.19 -6.94
N LYS A 40 1.01 -11.32 -6.34
CA LYS A 40 1.63 -11.33 -5.01
C LYS A 40 2.97 -10.59 -5.01
N GLN A 41 3.78 -10.77 -6.04
CA GLN A 41 5.04 -10.03 -6.18
C GLN A 41 4.79 -8.52 -6.26
N ALA A 42 3.80 -8.09 -7.05
CA ALA A 42 3.46 -6.68 -7.19
C ALA A 42 2.98 -6.06 -5.86
N LEU A 43 2.22 -6.80 -5.05
CA LEU A 43 1.82 -6.35 -3.70
C LEU A 43 3.02 -6.23 -2.75
N MET A 44 3.95 -7.18 -2.79
CA MET A 44 5.19 -7.10 -2.02
C MET A 44 6.07 -5.92 -2.47
N ASP A 45 6.22 -5.73 -3.77
CA ASP A 45 6.98 -4.61 -4.32
C ASP A 45 6.36 -3.27 -3.91
N LEU A 46 5.02 -3.18 -3.91
CA LEU A 46 4.31 -1.99 -3.43
C LEU A 46 4.53 -1.76 -1.92
N LEU A 47 4.47 -2.81 -1.11
CA LEU A 47 4.77 -2.72 0.33
C LEU A 47 6.18 -2.18 0.57
N THR A 48 7.18 -2.76 -0.10
CA THR A 48 8.59 -2.32 0.00
C THR A 48 8.75 -0.85 -0.40
N ARG A 49 8.04 -0.39 -1.44
CA ARG A 49 8.10 1.02 -1.85
C ARG A 49 7.43 1.94 -0.84
N LEU A 50 6.27 1.58 -0.31
CA LEU A 50 5.62 2.34 0.76
C LEU A 50 6.53 2.41 2.00
N GLU A 51 7.24 1.31 2.31
CA GLU A 51 8.16 1.25 3.44
C GLU A 51 9.40 2.16 3.28
N HIS A 52 9.99 2.19 2.09
CA HIS A 52 11.27 2.87 1.88
C HIS A 52 11.17 4.25 1.24
N GLU A 53 10.12 4.53 0.49
CA GLU A 53 9.97 5.76 -0.29
C GLU A 53 9.03 6.78 0.39
N THR A 54 8.42 6.45 1.53
CA THR A 54 7.43 7.31 2.22
C THR A 54 7.67 7.39 3.73
N ASP A 55 6.93 8.29 4.41
CA ASP A 55 6.94 8.43 5.87
C ASP A 55 5.84 7.61 6.57
N VAL A 56 5.17 6.71 5.84
CA VAL A 56 4.08 5.87 6.35
C VAL A 56 4.49 4.86 7.44
N PRO A 57 5.69 4.25 7.45
CA PRO A 57 6.03 3.24 8.47
C PRO A 57 6.02 3.74 9.93
N CYS A 58 6.05 5.05 10.15
CA CYS A 58 6.10 5.65 11.49
C CYS A 58 4.74 6.12 12.01
N VAL A 59 3.64 5.74 11.37
CA VAL A 59 2.30 6.18 11.78
C VAL A 59 1.78 5.43 13.00
N THR A 60 1.02 6.12 13.84
CA THR A 60 0.38 5.56 15.03
C THR A 60 -0.96 4.91 14.71
N GLN A 61 -1.47 4.09 15.64
CA GLN A 61 -2.82 3.52 15.50
C GLN A 61 -3.90 4.61 15.35
N GLU A 62 -3.79 5.72 16.07
CA GLU A 62 -4.73 6.85 15.94
C GLU A 62 -4.71 7.44 14.51
N GLN A 63 -3.55 7.50 13.88
CA GLN A 63 -3.41 7.98 12.51
C GLN A 63 -3.97 6.97 11.49
N ILE A 64 -3.82 5.67 11.75
CA ILE A 64 -4.45 4.61 10.93
C ILE A 64 -5.97 4.72 11.00
N ASP A 65 -6.53 4.86 12.21
CA ASP A 65 -7.98 4.96 12.41
C ASP A 65 -8.54 6.23 11.75
N ALA A 66 -7.84 7.36 11.88
CA ALA A 66 -8.20 8.61 11.21
C ALA A 66 -8.15 8.47 9.68
N ALA A 67 -7.10 7.86 9.15
CA ALA A 67 -6.96 7.61 7.71
C ALA A 67 -8.09 6.74 7.17
N ARG A 68 -8.48 5.67 7.89
CA ARG A 68 -9.62 4.81 7.50
C ARG A 68 -10.93 5.61 7.41
N VAL A 69 -11.18 6.51 8.36
CA VAL A 69 -12.37 7.38 8.34
C VAL A 69 -12.33 8.37 7.17
N GLU A 70 -11.18 8.96 6.88
CA GLU A 70 -11.02 9.88 5.76
C GLU A 70 -11.26 9.19 4.41
N VAL A 71 -10.64 8.02 4.20
CA VAL A 71 -10.83 7.22 2.98
C VAL A 71 -12.29 6.79 2.82
N ALA A 72 -12.95 6.33 3.89
CA ALA A 72 -14.36 5.94 3.83
C ALA A 72 -15.27 7.11 3.44
N ARG A 73 -15.02 8.30 3.98
CA ARG A 73 -15.78 9.52 3.66
C ARG A 73 -15.63 9.91 2.19
N ASP A 74 -14.43 9.83 1.65
CA ASP A 74 -14.17 10.19 0.25
C ASP A 74 -14.77 9.17 -0.73
N MET A 75 -14.75 7.88 -0.37
CA MET A 75 -15.40 6.81 -1.12
C MET A 75 -16.95 6.80 -0.99
N GLY A 76 -17.52 7.64 -0.12
CA GLY A 76 -18.97 7.73 0.11
C GLY A 76 -19.56 6.52 0.83
N TRP A 77 -18.76 5.85 1.68
CA TRP A 77 -19.16 4.70 2.51
C TRP A 77 -19.65 5.12 3.91
#